data_AF-A0A2M7PVU6-F1
#
_entry.id   AF-A0A2M7PVU6-F1
#
_cell.length_a   1.000
_cell.length_b   1.000
_cell.length_c   1.000
_cell.angle_alpha   90.00
_cell.angle_beta   90.00
_cell.angle_gamma   90.00
#
_symmetry.space_group_name_H-M   'P 1'
#
loop_
_entity.id
_entity.type
_entity.pdbx_description
1 polymer ?
#
loop_
_entity_poly.entity_id
_entity_poly.type
_entity_poly.pdbx_seq_one_letter_code
_entity_poly.pdbx_strand_id
1 'polypeptide(L)'
;VNENLLFAGTELGIYFTLDGGNHWMKLGSGLPDVAVRDITVQEREKDLVIATFGRGLYILDDYSALREIDQPKLDTHDALFFPVKDALMYVQEGSRYGTGAAYYKAENPEFGANFTYYIKELPESLKSKRLK
;
A
#
# COMPACT_ATOMS: atom_id res chain seq x y z
N VAL A 1 2.92 -7.31 16.51
CA VAL A 1 3.79 -6.36 15.76
C VAL A 1 4.94 -7.17 15.20
N ASN A 2 5.15 -7.21 13.88
CA ASN A 2 6.31 -7.88 13.29
C ASN A 2 7.51 -6.93 13.38
N GLU A 3 8.49 -7.26 14.22
CA GLU A 3 9.70 -6.46 14.45
C GLU A 3 10.71 -6.54 13.30
N ASN A 4 10.58 -7.55 12.43
CA ASN A 4 11.45 -7.76 11.28
C ASN A 4 11.01 -6.98 10.04
N LEU A 5 9.80 -6.40 10.06
CA LEU A 5 9.33 -5.50 9.02
C LEU A 5 9.95 -4.12 9.23
N LEU A 6 10.92 -3.77 8.38
CA LEU A 6 11.56 -2.45 8.39
C LEU A 6 11.38 -1.75 7.06
N PHE A 7 11.35 -0.42 7.09
CA PHE A 7 11.30 0.45 5.92
C PHE A 7 12.55 1.32 5.87
N ALA A 8 13.09 1.52 4.67
CA ALA A 8 14.25 2.39 4.45
C ALA A 8 14.00 3.32 3.27
N GLY A 9 14.16 4.61 3.51
CA GLY A 9 14.21 5.64 2.48
C GLY A 9 15.63 5.80 1.98
N THR A 10 15.81 5.85 0.66
CA THR A 10 17.12 6.04 0.02
C THR A 10 17.05 7.17 -0.99
N GLU A 11 18.19 7.53 -1.60
CA GLU A 11 18.23 8.46 -2.75
C GLU A 11 17.55 7.89 -4.02
N LEU A 12 17.24 6.58 -4.04
CA LEU A 12 16.67 5.86 -5.20
C LEU A 12 15.25 5.33 -4.96
N GLY A 13 14.58 5.80 -3.90
CA GLY A 13 13.23 5.40 -3.52
C GLY A 13 13.16 4.69 -2.17
N ILE A 14 12.02 4.06 -1.90
CA ILE A 14 11.74 3.34 -0.65
C ILE A 14 11.89 1.84 -0.82
N TYR A 15 12.44 1.21 0.21
CA TYR A 15 12.64 -0.23 0.32
C TYR A 15 12.02 -0.73 1.61
N PHE A 16 11.66 -2.01 1.63
CA PHE A 16 11.24 -2.71 2.83
C PHE A 16 11.93 -4.06 2.92
N THR A 17 12.02 -4.57 4.14
CA THR A 17 12.52 -5.90 4.46
C THR A 17 11.52 -6.60 5.37
N LEU A 18 11.41 -7.93 5.26
CA LEU A 18 10.56 -8.76 6.11
C LEU A 18 11.38 -9.62 7.08
N ASP A 19 12.71 -9.57 6.96
CA ASP A 19 13.65 -10.46 7.63
C ASP A 19 14.73 -9.70 8.40
N GLY A 20 14.38 -8.50 8.90
CA GLY A 20 15.25 -7.72 9.77
C GLY A 20 16.44 -7.07 9.06
N GLY A 21 16.38 -6.92 7.73
CA GLY A 21 17.38 -6.24 6.92
C GLY A 21 18.34 -7.15 6.17
N ASN A 22 18.09 -8.47 6.14
CA ASN A 22 18.90 -9.41 5.36
C ASN A 22 18.61 -9.28 3.85
N HIS A 23 17.33 -9.11 3.48
CA HIS A 23 16.91 -8.87 2.11
C HIS A 23 16.01 -7.63 2.01
N TRP A 24 16.32 -6.76 1.06
CA TRP A 24 15.59 -5.52 0.79
C TRP A 24 14.87 -5.59 -0.56
N MET A 25 13.58 -5.29 -0.54
CA MET A 25 12.73 -5.20 -1.72
C MET A 25 12.29 -3.76 -1.93
N LYS A 26 12.34 -3.29 -3.18
CA LYS A 26 11.87 -1.94 -3.53
C LYS A 26 10.35 -1.91 -3.48
N LEU A 27 9.77 -0.89 -2.84
CA LEU A 27 8.32 -0.65 -2.85
C LEU A 27 7.97 0.05 -4.18
N GLY A 28 7.69 -0.74 -5.21
CA GLY A 28 7.73 -0.29 -6.61
C GLY A 28 6.43 0.20 -7.26
N SER A 29 5.35 0.41 -6.50
CA SER A 29 4.07 0.85 -7.07
C SER A 29 3.85 2.34 -6.88
N GLY A 30 3.87 3.11 -7.97
CA GLY A 30 3.47 4.53 -7.99
C GLY A 30 4.51 5.54 -7.49
N LEU A 31 5.60 5.11 -6.85
CA LEU A 31 6.65 6.00 -6.34
C LEU A 31 7.85 6.08 -7.30
N PRO A 32 8.26 7.27 -7.77
CA PRO A 32 9.39 7.43 -8.69
C PRO A 32 10.74 7.20 -8.01
N ASP A 33 11.79 7.01 -8.81
CA ASP A 33 13.18 6.90 -8.33
C ASP A 33 13.67 8.28 -7.85
N VAL A 34 13.32 8.62 -6.61
CA VAL A 34 13.62 9.90 -5.99
C VAL A 34 14.02 9.71 -4.54
N ALA A 35 14.80 10.66 -4.02
CA ALA A 35 15.22 10.67 -2.64
C ALA A 35 14.03 10.71 -1.68
N VAL A 36 13.96 9.73 -0.80
CA VAL A 36 13.02 9.69 0.32
C VAL A 36 13.67 10.38 1.51
N ARG A 37 13.02 11.42 2.02
CA ARG A 37 13.54 12.28 3.10
C ARG A 37 12.95 11.94 4.46
N ASP A 38 11.73 11.41 4.49
CA ASP A 38 11.08 11.01 5.73
C ASP A 38 10.10 9.86 5.48
N ILE A 39 9.92 9.03 6.50
CA ILE A 39 8.97 7.92 6.52
C ILE A 39 8.30 7.91 7.88
N THR A 40 6.97 7.92 7.90
CA THR A 40 6.18 7.80 9.13
C THR A 40 5.17 6.66 9.00
N VAL A 41 5.17 5.77 9.98
CA VAL A 41 4.16 4.72 10.12
C VAL A 41 3.00 5.27 10.93
N GLN A 42 1.81 5.32 10.34
CA GLN A 42 0.57 5.71 11.01
C GLN A 42 -0.14 4.45 11.52
N GLU A 43 0.23 3.98 12.70
CA GLU A 43 -0.24 2.68 13.23
C GLU A 43 -1.76 2.58 13.36
N ARG A 44 -2.43 3.68 13.74
CA ARG A 44 -3.90 3.71 13.89
C ARG A 44 -4.60 3.48 12.55
N GLU A 45 -4.12 4.13 11.51
CA GLU A 45 -4.69 4.03 10.18
C GLU A 45 -4.16 2.83 9.39
N LYS A 46 -3.05 2.25 9.86
CA LYS A 46 -2.27 1.23 9.15
C LYS A 46 -1.70 1.77 7.84
N ASP A 47 -1.34 3.04 7.79
CA ASP A 47 -0.81 3.67 6.58
C ASP A 47 0.69 3.95 6.72
N LEU A 48 1.39 3.95 5.59
CA LEU A 48 2.79 4.37 5.51
C LEU A 48 2.88 5.68 4.72
N VAL A 49 3.30 6.74 5.40
CA VAL A 49 3.46 8.07 4.80
C VAL A 49 4.93 8.27 4.41
N ILE A 50 5.15 8.64 3.16
CA ILE A 50 6.49 8.76 2.56
C ILE A 50 6.65 10.18 2.03
N ALA A 51 7.63 10.92 2.55
CA ALA A 51 7.99 12.24 2.05
C ALA A 51 9.18 12.15 1.11
N THR A 52 9.01 12.67 -0.10
CA THR A 52 10.04 12.64 -1.15
C THR A 52 10.61 14.03 -1.41
N PHE A 53 11.82 14.08 -1.97
CA PHE A 53 12.44 15.31 -2.41
C PHE A 53 11.83 15.79 -3.73
N GLY A 54 11.01 16.84 -3.67
CA GLY A 54 10.48 17.53 -4.85
C GLY A 54 9.33 16.83 -5.59
N ARG A 55 8.84 15.70 -5.09
CA ARG A 55 7.71 14.95 -5.68
C ARG A 55 6.50 14.79 -4.76
N GLY A 56 6.53 15.44 -3.58
CA GLY A 56 5.41 15.48 -2.65
C GLY A 56 5.36 14.31 -1.68
N LEU A 57 4.17 14.07 -1.13
CA LEU A 57 3.87 12.98 -0.21
C LEU A 57 3.21 11.83 -0.94
N TYR A 58 3.58 10.61 -0.57
CA TYR A 58 2.95 9.37 -1.01
C TYR A 58 2.44 8.63 0.21
N ILE A 59 1.26 8.03 0.08
CA ILE A 59 0.64 7.24 1.14
C ILE A 59 0.41 5.85 0.57
N LEU A 60 0.99 4.84 1.22
CA LEU A 60 0.57 3.46 1.03
C LEU A 60 -0.55 3.21 2.05
N ASP A 61 -1.77 3.17 1.53
CA ASP A 61 -2.94 2.82 2.32
C ASP A 61 -2.87 1.34 2.73
N ASP A 62 -3.07 1.07 4.01
CA ASP A 62 -3.08 -0.28 4.59
C ASP A 62 -1.85 -1.17 4.29
N TYR A 63 -0.76 -0.95 5.04
CA TYR A 63 0.43 -1.82 4.99
C TYR A 63 0.25 -3.17 5.72
N SER A 64 -0.97 -3.53 6.18
CA SER A 64 -1.19 -4.75 6.97
C SER A 64 -0.75 -6.03 6.26
N ALA A 65 -0.90 -6.09 4.93
CA ALA A 65 -0.44 -7.24 4.15
C ALA A 65 1.07 -7.47 4.31
N LEU A 66 1.87 -6.40 4.33
CA LEU A 66 3.32 -6.50 4.55
C LEU A 66 3.68 -6.95 5.98
N ARG A 67 2.78 -6.80 6.95
CA ARG A 67 3.02 -7.26 8.33
C ARG A 67 2.81 -8.76 8.48
N GLU A 68 1.87 -9.31 7.70
CA GLU A 68 1.40 -10.69 7.83
C GLU A 68 1.99 -11.65 6.81
N ILE A 69 2.56 -11.10 5.73
CA ILE A 69 3.19 -11.89 4.68
C ILE A 69 4.41 -12.63 5.23
N ASP A 70 4.49 -13.92 4.90
CA ASP A 70 5.56 -14.81 5.32
C ASP A 70 5.72 -15.91 4.25
N GLN A 71 6.96 -16.28 3.92
CA GLN A 71 7.25 -17.20 2.82
C GLN A 71 6.57 -18.57 3.00
N PRO A 72 6.62 -19.23 4.18
CA PRO A 72 5.90 -20.47 4.41
C PRO A 72 4.39 -20.35 4.19
N LYS A 73 3.76 -19.20 4.48
CA LYS A 73 2.33 -19.00 4.23
C LYS A 73 2.04 -18.97 2.72
N LEU A 74 2.87 -18.25 1.95
CA LEU A 74 2.73 -18.14 0.49
C LEU A 74 2.97 -19.48 -0.21
N ASP A 75 3.88 -20.30 0.31
CA ASP A 75 4.19 -21.61 -0.29
C ASP A 75 3.09 -22.65 -0.04
N THR A 76 2.47 -22.60 1.14
CA THR A 76 1.47 -23.59 1.60
C THR A 76 0.07 -23.35 1.05
N HIS A 77 -0.28 -22.10 0.72
CA HIS A 77 -1.63 -21.74 0.30
C HIS A 77 -1.65 -21.20 -1.13
N ASP A 78 -2.53 -21.76 -1.96
CA ASP A 78 -2.73 -21.26 -3.33
C ASP A 78 -3.39 -19.87 -3.37
N ALA A 79 -4.14 -19.53 -2.32
CA ALA A 79 -4.72 -18.21 -2.12
C ALA A 79 -4.78 -17.84 -0.63
N LEU A 80 -4.55 -16.56 -0.33
CA LEU A 80 -4.60 -16.00 1.02
C LEU A 80 -5.33 -14.67 1.03
N PHE A 81 -6.20 -14.49 2.02
CA PHE A 81 -6.70 -13.16 2.38
C PHE A 81 -5.86 -12.57 3.51
N PHE A 82 -5.48 -11.32 3.35
CA PHE A 82 -4.85 -10.54 4.41
C PHE A 82 -5.91 -9.89 5.30
N PRO A 83 -5.56 -9.45 6.51
CA PRO A 83 -6.48 -8.72 7.37
C PRO A 83 -7.07 -7.51 6.65
N VAL A 84 -8.38 -7.36 6.75
CA VAL A 84 -9.13 -6.25 6.15
C VAL A 84 -9.23 -5.13 7.19
N LYS A 85 -8.89 -3.89 6.82
CA LYS A 85 -9.13 -2.71 7.65
C LYS A 85 -10.65 -2.51 7.82
N ASP A 86 -11.07 -2.10 9.02
CA ASP A 86 -12.48 -1.79 9.29
C ASP A 86 -12.98 -0.72 8.31
N ALA A 87 -14.01 -1.07 7.55
CA ALA A 87 -14.59 -0.18 6.56
C ALA A 87 -15.57 0.78 7.21
N LEU A 88 -15.49 2.05 6.83
CA LEU A 88 -16.43 3.06 7.28
C LEU A 88 -17.72 2.96 6.47
N MET A 89 -18.85 2.86 7.17
CA MET A 89 -20.17 3.05 6.56
C MET A 89 -20.54 4.53 6.64
N TYR A 90 -20.49 5.23 5.51
CA TYR A 90 -20.84 6.64 5.42
C TYR A 90 -21.48 6.96 4.07
N VAL A 91 -22.18 8.09 3.99
CA VAL A 91 -22.67 8.62 2.72
C VAL A 91 -21.61 9.57 2.18
N GLN A 92 -21.10 9.31 0.98
CA GLN A 92 -20.16 10.21 0.33
C GLN A 92 -20.88 11.53 0.00
N GLU A 93 -20.49 12.61 0.70
CA GLU A 93 -20.97 13.95 0.42
C GLU A 93 -20.15 14.54 -0.73
N GLY A 94 -20.83 15.20 -1.67
CA GLY A 94 -20.18 15.91 -2.77
C GLY A 94 -19.41 17.15 -2.32
N SER A 95 -18.91 17.93 -3.28
CA SER A 95 -18.18 19.16 -2.97
C SER A 95 -19.05 20.14 -2.18
N ARG A 96 -18.47 20.74 -1.14
CA ARG A 96 -19.12 21.82 -0.38
C ARG A 96 -18.97 23.13 -1.17
N TYR A 97 -20.08 23.84 -1.35
CA TYR A 97 -20.08 25.14 -2.00
C TYR A 97 -19.27 26.16 -1.17
N GLY A 98 -18.57 27.09 -1.85
CA GLY A 98 -17.94 28.24 -1.20
C GLY A 98 -16.56 28.01 -0.58
N THR A 99 -15.85 26.94 -0.92
CA THR A 99 -14.51 26.65 -0.34
C THR A 99 -13.36 27.49 -0.95
N GLY A 100 -13.63 28.25 -2.01
CA GLY A 100 -12.62 29.07 -2.71
C GLY A 100 -11.40 28.26 -3.17
N ALA A 101 -10.26 28.93 -3.36
CA ALA A 101 -8.98 28.33 -3.72
C ALA A 101 -8.19 27.76 -2.52
N ALA A 102 -8.83 27.62 -1.34
CA ALA A 102 -8.12 27.43 -0.08
C ALA A 102 -7.76 25.97 0.27
N TYR A 103 -8.20 24.98 -0.51
CA TYR A 103 -8.02 23.57 -0.13
C TYR A 103 -7.58 22.70 -1.30
N TYR A 104 -6.40 22.09 -1.17
CA TYR A 104 -6.08 20.88 -1.90
C TYR A 104 -6.70 19.68 -1.17
N LYS A 105 -7.37 18.81 -1.92
CA LYS A 105 -7.86 17.52 -1.43
C LYS A 105 -7.37 16.45 -2.40
N ALA A 106 -6.71 15.43 -1.86
CA ALA A 106 -6.48 14.21 -2.62
C ALA A 106 -7.81 13.48 -2.81
N GLU A 107 -7.87 12.60 -3.81
CA GLU A 107 -9.00 11.68 -3.95
C GLU A 107 -9.10 10.80 -2.70
N ASN A 108 -10.32 10.55 -2.24
CA ASN A 108 -10.55 9.59 -1.18
C ASN A 108 -10.34 8.16 -1.74
N PRO A 109 -9.95 7.19 -0.88
CA PRO A 109 -9.97 5.79 -1.27
C PRO A 109 -11.36 5.35 -1.72
N GLU A 110 -11.41 4.26 -2.49
CA GLU A 110 -12.66 3.70 -2.99
C GLU A 110 -13.63 3.42 -1.83
N PHE A 111 -14.93 3.66 -2.08
CA PHE A 111 -15.95 3.43 -1.09
C PHE A 111 -16.14 1.94 -0.84
N GLY A 112 -16.00 1.52 0.42
CA GLY A 112 -16.26 0.15 0.86
C GLY A 112 -15.11 -0.45 1.66
N ALA A 113 -15.07 -1.77 1.71
CA ALA A 113 -13.99 -2.54 2.31
C ALA A 113 -12.98 -2.94 1.23
N ASN A 114 -11.71 -2.59 1.45
CA ASN A 114 -10.63 -2.99 0.56
C ASN A 114 -10.10 -4.36 0.98
N PHE A 115 -10.16 -5.33 0.06
CA PHE A 115 -9.66 -6.68 0.28
C PHE A 115 -8.30 -6.85 -0.39
N THR A 116 -7.27 -7.06 0.43
CA THR A 116 -5.95 -7.43 -0.08
C THR A 116 -5.83 -8.95 -0.03
N TYR A 117 -5.40 -9.54 -1.14
CA TYR A 117 -5.28 -10.99 -1.28
C TYR A 117 -4.06 -11.37 -2.11
N TYR A 118 -3.60 -12.60 -1.91
CA TYR A 118 -2.56 -13.24 -2.70
C TYR A 118 -3.16 -14.45 -3.42
N ILE A 119 -2.81 -14.62 -4.69
CA ILE A 119 -3.09 -15.84 -5.48
C ILE A 119 -1.77 -16.26 -6.12
N LYS A 120 -1.36 -17.51 -5.90
CA LYS A 120 -0.10 -18.06 -6.39
C LYS A 120 -0.06 -18.16 -7.91
N GLU A 121 -1.13 -18.69 -8.49
CA GLU A 121 -1.31 -18.81 -9.95
C GLU A 121 -2.57 -18.05 -10.38
N LEU A 122 -2.37 -16.95 -11.11
CA LEU A 122 -3.46 -16.16 -11.66
C LEU A 122 -4.28 -17.00 -12.65
N PRO A 123 -5.59 -17.21 -12.41
CA PRO A 123 -6.42 -17.94 -13.35
C PRO A 123 -6.50 -17.17 -14.68
N GLU A 124 -6.30 -17.87 -15.79
CA GLU A 124 -6.42 -17.26 -17.11
C GLU A 124 -7.86 -16.82 -17.39
N SER A 125 -8.06 -15.51 -17.54
CA SER A 125 -9.36 -14.95 -17.94
C SER A 125 -9.78 -15.44 -19.34
N LEU A 126 -11.08 -15.53 -19.60
CA LEU A 126 -11.59 -15.83 -20.94
C LEU A 126 -11.11 -14.80 -21.98
N LYS A 127 -10.87 -13.54 -21.57
CA LYS A 127 -10.34 -12.48 -22.44
C LYS A 127 -8.88 -12.73 -22.81
N SER A 128 -8.04 -13.10 -21.84
CA SER A 128 -6.62 -13.42 -22.08
C SER A 128 -6.45 -14.68 -22.92
N LYS A 129 -7.31 -15.69 -22.73
CA LYS A 129 -7.33 -16.89 -23.59
C LYS A 129 -7.69 -16.60 -25.05
N ARG A 130 -8.54 -15.59 -25.30
CA ARG A 130 -8.97 -15.20 -26.66
C ARG A 130 -7.96 -14.31 -27.39
N LEU A 131 -7.03 -13.68 -26.66
CA LEU A 131 -6.00 -12.79 -27.21
C LEU A 131 -4.66 -13.49 -27.46
N LYS A 132 -4.50 -14.73 -26.97
CA LYS A 132 -3.43 -15.66 -27.37
C LYS A 132 -3.80 -16.32 -28.71
#